data_AF-A0A653QE46-F1
#
_entry.id   AF-A0A653QE46-F1
#
_cell.length_a   1.000
_cell.length_b   1.000
_cell.length_c   1.000
_cell.angle_alpha   90.00
_cell.angle_beta   90.00
_cell.angle_gamma   90.00
#
_symmetry.space_group_name_H-M   'P 1'
#
loop_
_entity.id
_entity.type
_entity.pdbx_description
1 polymer ?
#
loop_
_entity_poly.entity_id
_entity_poly.type
_entity_poly.pdbx_seq_one_letter_code
_entity_poly.pdbx_strand_id
1 'polypeptide(L)'
;MGMSAELWILVATAVLAVVAIGAALVAVRAARRVVPPVESRPAVTAPYESSLVITYDEPRPVPVSQELEPRLVEGRLIVPPSQQQVVNTALGRPGVRLSILAHGIAHALRPESRDRITSLMRREYRRRRRERLQAGRRAVRAGRPTPPSEEWLGGP
;
A
#
# COMPACT_ATOMS: atom_id res chain seq x y z
N MET A 1 -10.95 37.41 -25.93
CA MET A 1 -11.98 37.13 -24.90
C MET A 1 -12.40 35.65 -24.93
N GLY A 2 -11.46 34.70 -24.99
CA GLY A 2 -11.73 33.25 -25.12
C GLY A 2 -11.25 32.37 -23.95
N MET A 3 -10.46 32.92 -23.03
CA MET A 3 -9.86 32.16 -21.92
C MET A 3 -10.88 31.65 -20.90
N SER A 4 -12.01 32.33 -20.71
CA SER A 4 -13.00 31.96 -19.71
C SER A 4 -13.75 30.68 -20.08
N ALA A 5 -14.21 30.55 -21.32
CA ALA A 5 -15.00 29.39 -21.76
C ALA A 5 -14.17 28.10 -21.73
N GLU A 6 -12.92 28.15 -22.18
CA GLU A 6 -11.99 27.01 -22.14
C GLU A 6 -11.69 26.57 -20.70
N LEU A 7 -11.47 27.54 -19.79
CA LEU A 7 -11.32 27.26 -18.36
C LEU A 7 -12.58 26.60 -17.77
N TRP A 8 -13.77 27.09 -18.11
CA TRP A 8 -15.03 26.50 -17.64
C TRP A 8 -15.24 25.07 -18.16
N ILE A 9 -14.90 24.81 -19.42
CA ILE A 9 -14.96 23.46 -20.02
C ILE A 9 -13.95 22.54 -19.34
N LEU A 10 -12.72 23.00 -19.09
CA LEU A 10 -11.71 22.23 -18.37
C LEU A 10 -12.15 21.89 -16.94
N VAL A 11 -12.69 22.87 -16.21
CA VAL A 11 -13.20 22.64 -14.85
C VAL A 11 -14.37 21.66 -14.88
N ALA A 12 -15.33 21.83 -15.79
CA ALA A 12 -16.47 20.94 -15.92
C ALA A 12 -16.04 19.50 -16.25
N THR A 13 -15.13 19.33 -17.21
CA THR A 13 -14.60 18.00 -17.58
C THR A 13 -13.79 17.38 -16.46
N ALA A 14 -12.98 18.15 -15.72
CA ALA A 14 -12.25 17.66 -14.57
C ALA A 14 -13.19 17.18 -13.45
N VAL A 15 -14.24 17.95 -13.13
CA VAL A 15 -15.25 17.56 -12.14
C VAL A 15 -15.96 16.28 -12.60
N LEU A 16 -16.39 16.21 -13.86
CA LEU A 16 -17.08 15.05 -14.41
C LEU A 16 -16.19 13.79 -14.38
N ALA A 17 -14.90 13.94 -14.68
CA ALA A 17 -13.93 12.85 -14.58
C ALA A 17 -13.77 12.35 -13.13
N VAL A 18 -13.68 13.25 -12.14
CA VAL A 18 -13.60 12.87 -10.72
C VAL A 18 -14.86 12.13 -10.28
N VAL A 19 -16.05 12.59 -10.68
CA VAL A 19 -17.32 11.93 -10.39
C VAL A 19 -17.38 10.54 -11.02
N ALA A 20 -17.00 10.42 -12.30
CA ALA A 20 -16.98 9.14 -13.00
C ALA A 20 -16.01 8.13 -12.36
N ILE A 21 -14.81 8.57 -11.98
CA ILE A 21 -13.84 7.74 -11.25
C ILE A 21 -14.41 7.32 -9.89
N GLY A 22 -15.03 8.25 -9.15
CA GLY A 22 -15.67 7.96 -7.87
C GLY A 22 -16.76 6.89 -8.00
N ALA A 23 -17.65 7.04 -8.99
CA ALA A 23 -18.70 6.08 -9.28
C ALA A 23 -18.14 4.70 -9.66
N ALA A 24 -17.11 4.66 -10.51
CA ALA A 24 -16.45 3.41 -10.89
C ALA A 24 -15.81 2.70 -9.69
N LEU A 25 -15.14 3.43 -8.79
CA LEU A 25 -14.57 2.86 -7.57
C LEU A 25 -15.64 2.29 -6.64
N VAL A 26 -16.78 2.98 -6.49
CA VAL A 26 -17.91 2.48 -5.70
C VAL A 26 -18.50 1.22 -6.31
N ALA A 27 -18.70 1.19 -7.63
CA ALA A 27 -19.22 0.03 -8.35
C ALA A 27 -18.28 -1.19 -8.25
N VAL A 28 -16.97 -1.00 -8.45
CA VAL A 28 -15.97 -2.07 -8.29
C VAL A 28 -15.92 -2.56 -6.85
N ARG A 29 -16.05 -1.66 -5.87
CA ARG A 29 -16.06 -2.04 -4.46
C ARG A 29 -17.33 -2.81 -4.09
N ALA A 30 -18.48 -2.43 -4.64
CA ALA A 30 -19.73 -3.16 -4.49
C ALA A 30 -19.61 -4.55 -5.10
N ALA A 31 -19.09 -4.67 -6.32
CA ALA A 31 -18.83 -5.97 -6.97
C ALA A 31 -17.87 -6.84 -6.16
N ARG A 32 -16.79 -6.27 -5.61
CA ARG A 32 -15.84 -7.00 -4.75
C ARG A 32 -16.41 -7.42 -3.39
N ARG A 33 -17.48 -6.79 -2.91
CA ARG A 33 -18.18 -7.23 -1.69
C ARG A 33 -19.08 -8.44 -1.92
N VAL A 34 -19.50 -8.67 -3.16
CA VAL A 34 -20.35 -9.82 -3.54
C VAL A 34 -19.51 -11.08 -3.77
N VAL A 35 -18.23 -10.93 -4.11
CA VAL A 35 -17.31 -12.08 -4.18
C VAL A 35 -16.95 -12.50 -2.74
N PRO A 36 -17.33 -13.71 -2.29
CA PRO A 36 -16.96 -14.18 -0.97
C PRO A 36 -15.44 -14.24 -0.86
N PRO A 37 -14.86 -13.84 0.29
CA PRO A 37 -13.42 -13.91 0.48
C PRO A 37 -12.97 -15.36 0.35
N VAL A 38 -12.15 -15.65 -0.67
CA VAL A 38 -11.40 -16.90 -0.74
C VAL A 38 -10.61 -17.01 0.55
N GLU A 39 -10.84 -18.13 1.23
CA GLU A 39 -10.30 -18.53 2.52
C GLU A 39 -8.83 -18.12 2.66
N SER A 40 -8.55 -17.29 3.65
CA SER A 40 -7.23 -16.73 3.89
C SER A 40 -6.34 -17.84 4.44
N ARG A 41 -5.54 -18.45 3.56
CA ARG A 41 -4.40 -19.31 3.93
C ARG A 41 -3.55 -18.55 4.97
N PRO A 42 -3.15 -19.19 6.09
CA PRO A 42 -2.44 -18.50 7.16
C PRO A 42 -1.17 -17.87 6.61
N ALA A 43 -1.02 -16.58 6.88
CA ALA A 43 0.15 -15.80 6.50
C ALA A 43 1.38 -16.41 7.16
N VAL A 44 2.27 -16.98 6.36
CA VAL A 44 3.65 -17.24 6.77
C VAL A 44 4.24 -15.89 7.14
N THR A 45 4.51 -15.69 8.43
CA THR A 45 5.29 -14.60 8.99
C THR A 45 6.68 -14.62 8.36
N ALA A 46 6.86 -13.90 7.26
CA ALA A 46 8.19 -13.51 6.80
C ALA A 46 8.73 -12.46 7.80
N PRO A 47 9.96 -12.61 8.31
CA PRO A 47 10.58 -11.58 9.12
C PRO A 47 10.86 -10.37 8.25
N TYR A 48 10.02 -9.34 8.39
CA TYR A 48 10.20 -8.06 7.73
C TYR A 48 11.20 -7.27 8.59
N GLU A 49 12.49 -7.32 8.22
CA GLU A 49 13.50 -6.36 8.70
C GLU A 49 13.17 -4.96 8.17
N SER A 50 12.19 -4.32 8.79
CA SER A 50 11.91 -2.90 8.62
C SER A 50 12.83 -2.12 9.55
N SER A 51 13.99 -1.74 9.04
CA SER A 51 14.77 -0.60 9.54
C SER A 51 14.08 0.72 9.13
N LEU A 52 12.79 0.84 9.48
CA LEU A 52 12.08 2.10 9.50
C LEU A 52 12.24 2.65 10.90
N VAL A 53 13.28 3.47 11.12
CA VAL A 53 13.33 4.36 12.28
C VAL A 53 12.18 5.33 12.10
N ILE A 54 11.02 4.97 12.62
CA ILE A 54 9.94 5.89 12.93
C ILE A 54 10.52 6.74 14.05
N THR A 55 11.00 7.94 13.71
CA THR A 55 11.16 8.98 14.73
C THR A 55 9.76 9.30 15.20
N TYR A 56 9.34 8.62 16.26
CA TYR A 56 8.23 9.08 17.07
C TYR A 56 8.66 10.47 17.55
N ASP A 57 7.98 11.50 17.05
CA ASP A 57 7.97 12.77 17.75
C ASP A 57 7.59 12.42 19.18
N GLU A 58 8.48 12.73 20.12
CA GLU A 58 8.40 12.29 21.50
C GLU A 58 6.96 12.57 21.98
N PRO A 59 6.17 11.56 22.35
CA PRO A 59 4.79 11.80 22.72
C PRO A 59 4.85 12.71 23.94
N ARG A 60 4.54 14.00 23.75
CA ARG A 60 4.18 14.88 24.86
C ARG A 60 3.23 14.05 25.70
N PRO A 61 3.53 13.79 26.99
CA PRO A 61 2.68 12.97 27.82
C PRO A 61 1.34 13.69 27.92
N VAL A 62 0.40 13.31 27.06
CA VAL A 62 -1.01 13.54 27.30
C VAL A 62 -1.24 12.84 28.62
N PRO A 63 -1.72 13.54 29.66
CA PRO A 63 -1.97 12.90 30.94
C PRO A 63 -2.86 11.69 30.66
N VAL A 64 -2.30 10.49 30.83
CA VAL A 64 -3.06 9.26 30.78
C VAL A 64 -3.98 9.36 31.98
N SER A 65 -5.23 9.77 31.75
CA SER A 65 -6.25 9.85 32.79
C SER A 65 -6.23 8.51 33.52
N GLN A 66 -5.82 8.53 34.79
CA GLN A 66 -5.71 7.37 35.69
C GLN A 66 -7.10 6.80 36.07
N GLU A 67 -8.12 6.98 35.23
CA GLU A 67 -9.51 6.60 35.49
C GLU A 67 -10.01 5.63 34.41
N LEU A 68 -9.38 4.46 34.33
CA LEU A 68 -9.90 3.33 33.56
C LEU A 68 -10.10 2.10 34.46
N GLU A 69 -10.35 2.33 35.76
CA GLU A 69 -10.87 1.28 36.61
C GLU A 69 -12.32 0.97 36.21
N PRO A 70 -12.68 -0.32 36.09
CA PRO A 70 -14.03 -0.72 35.70
C PRO A 70 -15.03 -0.19 36.74
N ARG A 71 -15.89 0.73 36.32
CA ARG A 71 -16.92 1.34 37.19
C ARG A 71 -18.22 0.55 37.08
N LEU A 72 -18.78 0.20 38.23
CA LEU A 72 -20.14 -0.32 38.34
C LEU A 72 -21.10 0.87 38.43
N VAL A 73 -21.87 1.09 37.37
CA VAL A 73 -22.92 2.11 37.33
C VAL A 73 -24.25 1.38 37.19
N GLU A 74 -25.17 1.60 38.12
CA GLU A 74 -26.54 1.04 38.08
C GLU A 74 -26.58 -0.49 37.94
N GLY A 75 -25.68 -1.21 38.61
CA GLY A 75 -25.62 -2.68 38.54
C GLY A 75 -25.07 -3.24 37.23
N ARG A 76 -24.58 -2.38 36.32
CA ARG A 76 -23.89 -2.77 35.08
C ARG A 76 -22.40 -2.42 35.17
N LEU A 77 -21.55 -3.41 34.90
CA LEU A 77 -20.10 -3.24 34.85
C LEU A 77 -19.71 -2.58 33.52
N ILE A 78 -19.24 -1.34 33.57
CA ILE A 78 -18.73 -0.63 32.39
C ILE A 78 -17.22 -0.83 32.37
N VAL A 79 -16.77 -1.76 31.53
CA VAL A 79 -15.35 -2.01 31.27
C VAL A 79 -14.92 -1.10 30.13
N PRO A 80 -13.81 -0.35 30.27
CA PRO A 80 -13.32 0.44 29.16
C PRO A 80 -12.88 -0.44 27.99
N PRO A 81 -13.15 -0.01 26.74
CA PRO A 81 -12.81 -0.78 25.57
C PRO A 81 -11.30 -0.93 25.44
N SER A 82 -10.85 -2.10 24.99
CA SER A 82 -9.43 -2.33 24.75
C SER A 82 -8.93 -1.45 23.59
N GLN A 83 -7.63 -1.16 23.55
CA GLN A 83 -7.04 -0.36 22.46
C GLN A 83 -7.34 -0.97 21.08
N GLN A 84 -7.31 -2.29 20.97
CA GLN A 84 -7.66 -2.99 19.73
C GLN A 84 -9.12 -2.78 19.32
N GLN A 85 -10.06 -2.74 20.27
CA GLN A 85 -11.47 -2.45 20.00
C GLN A 85 -11.68 -1.02 19.54
N VAL A 86 -10.99 -0.06 20.15
CA VAL A 86 -11.03 1.36 19.73
C VAL A 86 -10.48 1.50 18.31
N VAL A 87 -9.33 0.89 18.02
CA VAL A 87 -8.70 0.94 16.69
C VAL A 87 -9.59 0.28 15.64
N ASN A 88 -10.13 -0.92 15.90
CA ASN A 88 -11.03 -1.60 14.96
C ASN A 88 -12.30 -0.79 14.69
N THR A 89 -12.85 -0.15 15.72
CA THR A 89 -14.03 0.71 15.58
C THR A 89 -13.72 1.98 14.80
N ALA A 90 -12.59 2.63 15.11
CA ALA A 90 -12.13 3.83 14.42
C ALA A 90 -11.84 3.53 12.94
N LEU A 91 -11.11 2.45 12.65
CA LEU A 91 -10.86 1.97 11.30
C LEU A 91 -12.13 1.44 10.63
N GLY A 92 -13.21 1.13 11.33
CA GLY A 92 -14.49 0.80 10.71
C GLY A 92 -15.11 2.00 9.97
N ARG A 93 -14.78 3.23 10.39
CA ARG A 93 -15.35 4.46 9.83
C ARG A 93 -14.65 4.83 8.52
N PRO A 94 -15.38 5.00 7.40
CA PRO A 94 -14.78 5.31 6.10
C PRO A 94 -14.05 6.66 6.10
N GLY A 95 -14.55 7.65 6.84
CA GLY A 95 -13.90 8.96 6.98
C GLY A 95 -12.52 8.88 7.63
N VAL A 96 -12.36 8.05 8.66
CA VAL A 96 -11.07 7.86 9.35
C VAL A 96 -10.06 7.16 8.43
N ARG A 97 -10.51 6.18 7.63
CA ARG A 97 -9.63 5.56 6.63
C ARG A 97 -9.15 6.56 5.58
N LEU A 98 -10.06 7.41 5.10
CA LEU A 98 -9.74 8.45 4.12
C LEU A 98 -8.79 9.49 4.70
N SER A 99 -8.97 9.91 5.95
CA SER A 99 -8.07 10.87 6.58
C SER A 99 -6.66 10.32 6.76
N ILE A 100 -6.52 9.06 7.19
CA ILE A 100 -5.22 8.39 7.29
C ILE A 100 -4.55 8.31 5.93
N LEU A 101 -5.30 7.92 4.88
CA LEU A 101 -4.78 7.82 3.53
C LEU A 101 -4.35 9.18 2.97
N ALA A 102 -5.19 10.21 3.13
CA ALA A 102 -4.88 11.56 2.71
C ALA A 102 -3.65 12.11 3.43
N HIS A 103 -3.55 11.88 4.74
CA HIS A 103 -2.39 12.26 5.54
C HIS A 103 -1.12 11.53 5.08
N GLY A 104 -1.21 10.22 4.80
CA GLY A 104 -0.10 9.44 4.26
C GLY A 104 0.36 9.93 2.88
N ILE A 105 -0.58 10.31 2.00
CA ILE A 105 -0.25 10.91 0.70
C ILE A 105 0.43 12.26 0.90
N ALA A 106 -0.12 13.13 1.74
CA ALA A 106 0.48 14.43 2.03
C ALA A 106 1.91 14.29 2.59
N HIS A 107 2.11 13.33 3.49
CA HIS A 107 3.43 13.02 4.04
C HIS A 107 4.40 12.44 2.99
N ALA A 108 3.91 11.60 2.09
CA ALA A 108 4.72 11.03 1.00
C ALA A 108 5.09 12.08 -0.05
N LEU A 109 4.25 13.10 -0.24
CA LEU A 109 4.50 14.22 -1.15
C LEU A 109 5.44 15.29 -0.57
N ARG A 110 5.80 15.21 0.73
CA ARG A 110 6.82 16.09 1.30
C ARG A 110 8.14 15.97 0.52
N PRO A 111 8.85 17.09 0.31
CA PRO A 111 10.06 17.10 -0.50
C PRO A 111 11.14 16.16 0.05
N GLU A 112 11.28 16.06 1.38
CA GLU A 112 12.25 15.16 2.03
C GLU A 112 11.92 13.67 1.77
N SER A 113 10.63 13.32 1.85
CA SER A 113 10.14 11.96 1.57
C SER A 113 10.32 11.59 0.10
N ARG A 114 10.09 12.54 -0.81
CA ARG A 114 10.13 12.33 -2.26
C ARG A 114 11.51 11.91 -2.73
N ASP A 115 12.57 12.54 -2.23
CA ASP A 115 13.94 12.20 -2.63
C ASP A 115 14.35 10.81 -2.15
N ARG A 116 13.96 10.46 -0.92
CA ARG A 116 14.18 9.12 -0.37
C ARG A 116 13.44 8.05 -1.17
N ILE A 117 12.15 8.25 -1.45
CA ILE A 117 11.37 7.31 -2.26
C ILE A 117 11.95 7.19 -3.67
N THR A 118 12.33 8.31 -4.29
CA THR A 118 12.90 8.32 -5.65
C THR A 118 14.23 7.60 -5.70
N SER A 119 15.09 7.75 -4.69
CA SER A 119 16.36 7.03 -4.60
C SER A 119 16.17 5.52 -4.43
N LEU A 120 15.23 5.09 -3.57
CA LEU A 120 14.86 3.68 -3.42
C LEU A 120 14.32 3.10 -4.73
N MET A 121 13.41 3.83 -5.40
CA MET A 121 12.84 3.42 -6.68
C MET A 121 13.90 3.33 -7.78
N ARG A 122 14.84 4.28 -7.85
CA ARG A 122 15.97 4.23 -8.80
C ARG A 122 16.85 3.01 -8.55
N ARG A 123 17.12 2.66 -7.29
CA ARG A 123 17.90 1.48 -6.91
C ARG A 123 17.18 0.20 -7.34
N GLU A 124 15.89 0.09 -7.05
CA GLU A 124 15.07 -1.07 -7.41
C GLU A 124 14.92 -1.21 -8.93
N TYR A 125 14.72 -0.11 -9.66
CA TYR A 125 14.68 -0.12 -11.12
C TYR A 125 16.01 -0.63 -11.72
N ARG A 126 17.14 -0.12 -11.23
CA ARG A 126 18.47 -0.57 -11.67
C ARG A 126 18.68 -2.06 -11.37
N ARG A 127 18.24 -2.53 -10.20
CA ARG A 127 18.30 -3.94 -9.81
C ARG A 127 17.50 -4.80 -10.79
N ARG A 128 16.21 -4.50 -11.01
CA ARG A 128 15.35 -5.23 -11.94
C ARG A 128 15.87 -5.19 -13.38
N ARG A 129 16.44 -4.06 -13.81
CA ARG A 129 17.08 -3.96 -15.13
C ARG A 129 18.25 -4.93 -15.28
N ARG A 130 19.11 -5.06 -14.26
CA ARG A 130 20.20 -6.05 -14.25
C ARG A 130 19.67 -7.47 -14.26
N GLU A 131 18.65 -7.76 -13.47
CA GLU A 131 18.01 -9.09 -13.43
C GLU A 131 17.46 -9.49 -14.81
N ARG A 132 16.79 -8.57 -15.53
CA ARG A 132 16.31 -8.81 -16.90
C ARG A 132 17.45 -9.05 -17.89
N LEU A 133 18.53 -8.28 -17.81
CA LEU A 133 19.70 -8.48 -18.66
C LEU A 133 20.38 -9.82 -18.38
N GLN A 134 20.47 -10.21 -17.11
CA GLN A 134 21.00 -11.52 -16.73
C GLN A 134 20.09 -12.66 -17.19
N ALA A 135 18.77 -12.52 -17.03
CA ALA A 135 17.79 -13.48 -17.53
C ALA A 135 17.90 -13.65 -19.06
N GLY A 136 18.02 -12.56 -19.81
CA GLY A 136 18.26 -12.61 -21.26
C GLY A 136 19.58 -13.32 -21.61
N ARG A 137 20.68 -13.02 -20.90
CA ARG A 137 21.96 -13.71 -21.09
C ARG A 137 21.92 -15.20 -20.74
N ARG A 138 21.09 -15.60 -19.77
CA ARG A 138 20.85 -17.01 -19.45
C ARG A 138 19.99 -17.69 -20.51
N ALA A 139 18.95 -17.03 -21.00
CA ALA A 139 18.10 -17.54 -22.08
C ALA A 139 18.90 -17.75 -23.39
N VAL A 140 19.76 -16.81 -23.77
CA VAL A 140 20.63 -16.94 -24.95
C VAL A 140 21.62 -18.10 -24.80
N ARG A 141 22.14 -18.33 -23.59
CA ARG A 141 23.01 -19.49 -23.33
C ARG A 141 22.25 -20.81 -23.33
N ALA A 142 21.05 -20.85 -22.78
CA ALA A 142 20.19 -22.03 -22.78
C ALA A 142 19.69 -22.39 -24.18
N GLY A 143 19.49 -21.40 -25.06
CA GLY A 143 19.11 -21.60 -26.45
C GLY A 143 20.29 -21.78 -27.41
N ARG A 144 21.54 -21.80 -26.93
CA ARG A 144 22.71 -22.07 -27.79
C ARG A 144 22.79 -23.59 -28.00
N PRO A 145 22.58 -24.11 -29.21
CA PRO A 145 22.76 -25.53 -29.47
C PRO A 145 24.21 -25.92 -29.16
N THR A 146 24.38 -26.99 -28.38
CA THR A 146 25.68 -27.63 -28.16
C THR A 146 26.27 -27.99 -29.53
N PRO A 147 27.52 -27.60 -29.84
CA PRO A 147 28.14 -27.99 -31.10
C PRO A 147 28.20 -29.54 -31.17
N PRO A 148 27.97 -30.14 -32.35
CA PRO A 148 27.86 -31.59 -32.54
C PRO A 148 29.21 -32.33 -32.46
N SER A 149 30.12 -31.88 -31.60
CA SER A 149 31.43 -32.49 -31.39
C SER A 149 31.50 -33.45 -30.20
N GLU A 150 30.43 -33.58 -29.41
CA GLU A 150 30.37 -34.54 -28.29
C GLU A 150 29.61 -35.84 -28.63
N GLU A 151 28.93 -35.92 -29.77
CA GLU A 151 28.20 -37.14 -30.19
C GLU A 151 29.13 -38.22 -30.80
N TRP A 152 30.34 -37.85 -31.22
CA TRP A 152 31.30 -38.78 -31.84
C TRP A 152 32.25 -39.49 -30.84
N LEU A 153 32.20 -39.17 -29.55
CA LEU A 153 33.06 -39.77 -28.50
C LEU A 153 32.36 -40.82 -27.63
N GLY A 154 31.13 -41.20 -27.97
CA GLY A 154 30.32 -42.17 -27.25
C GLY A 154 29.43 -43.00 -28.17
N GLY A 155 30.04 -43.80 -29.05
CA GLY A 155 29.42 -44.98 -29.65
C GLY A 155 30.11 -46.24 -29.09
N PRO A 156 29.39 -47.38 -29.04
CA PRO A 156 29.50 -48.47 -28.06
C PRO A 156 30.90 -49.05 -27.81
#